data_AF-W2PSR4-F1
#
_entry.id   AF-W2PSR4-F1
#
_cell.length_a   1.000
_cell.length_b   1.000
_cell.length_c   1.000
_cell.angle_alpha   90.00
_cell.angle_beta   90.00
_cell.angle_gamma   90.00
#
_symmetry.space_group_name_H-M   'P 1'
#
loop_
_entity.id
_entity.type
_entity.pdbx_description
1 polymer ?
#
loop_
_entity_poly.entity_id
_entity_poly.type
_entity_poly.pdbx_seq_one_letter_code
_entity_poly.pdbx_strand_id
1 'polypeptide(L)'
;MAKSHGDKKKRRRNDKKHAANNSNAATQQIRAVKSQANAIFSLTASSNPNPKNLGPFSDRQRILVVGDGDFSFSLSIAVFLGGKNLVATCYDSKLDLKEKYSNALLNCDALETAGVRLKMLDWSKYPLKLFYCFNTLQAEVHFDVDATHLEKENWLNGAQPFQSIVFNFPHLGGATEEDVANNQKLLRDFFYSTRPYLHPTRGQVLVSLRNTLFYNRWKIQEQAAASGFKLKRTEVFDASIYSGYEPQRTHPASFRGEPPSTTGAHYFIFTLDKSIEVLGPRQQVPQKQKANDSVRSSAVKKEKAKKAAAPTKMTCQPCGLTFRDVKKYNGHMNSAKHAKKVKALKKKH
;
A
#
# COMPACT_ATOMS: atom_id res chain seq x y z
N MET A 1 42.94 -55.66 -32.69
CA MET A 1 43.30 -54.23 -32.80
C MET A 1 42.07 -53.40 -33.14
N ALA A 2 41.90 -52.29 -32.42
CA ALA A 2 41.19 -51.04 -32.76
C ALA A 2 39.73 -51.08 -33.25
N LYS A 3 38.80 -50.58 -32.41
CA LYS A 3 37.69 -49.65 -32.75
C LYS A 3 36.79 -49.37 -31.54
N SER A 4 36.95 -48.23 -30.85
CA SER A 4 35.84 -47.57 -30.11
C SER A 4 36.12 -46.17 -29.53
N HIS A 5 37.23 -45.48 -29.87
CA HIS A 5 37.57 -44.19 -29.22
C HIS A 5 37.35 -42.93 -30.10
N GLY A 6 36.83 -43.08 -31.33
CA GLY A 6 36.65 -41.96 -32.27
C GLY A 6 35.33 -41.19 -32.18
N ASP A 7 34.20 -41.86 -31.87
CA ASP A 7 32.87 -41.25 -32.09
C ASP A 7 32.35 -40.38 -30.93
N LYS A 8 32.74 -40.67 -29.68
CA LYS A 8 32.29 -39.85 -28.53
C LYS A 8 32.94 -38.46 -28.50
N LYS A 9 34.10 -38.27 -29.13
CA LYS A 9 34.83 -36.99 -29.15
C LYS A 9 34.33 -36.03 -30.24
N LYS A 10 33.79 -36.57 -31.35
CA LYS A 10 33.23 -35.78 -32.47
C LYS A 10 31.83 -35.23 -32.13
N ARG A 11 30.95 -36.04 -31.52
CA ARG A 11 29.61 -35.60 -31.05
C ARG A 11 29.69 -34.44 -30.03
N ARG A 12 30.54 -34.57 -29.01
CA ARG A 12 30.77 -33.52 -27.99
C ARG A 12 31.33 -32.20 -28.54
N ARG A 13 32.02 -32.21 -29.69
CA ARG A 13 32.56 -31.00 -30.33
C ARG A 13 31.50 -30.26 -31.15
N ASN A 14 30.56 -30.98 -31.78
CA ASN A 14 29.47 -30.35 -32.52
C ASN A 14 28.42 -29.73 -31.60
N ASP A 15 28.08 -30.37 -30.47
CA ASP A 15 27.12 -29.82 -29.51
C ASP A 15 27.63 -28.53 -28.85
N LYS A 16 28.94 -28.43 -28.58
CA LYS A 16 29.58 -27.20 -28.08
C LYS A 16 29.62 -26.07 -29.12
N LYS A 17 29.76 -26.38 -30.40
CA LYS A 17 29.77 -25.38 -31.49
C LYS A 17 28.37 -24.80 -31.75
N HIS A 18 27.32 -25.64 -31.70
CA HIS A 18 25.94 -25.17 -31.84
C HIS A 18 25.47 -24.35 -30.63
N ALA A 19 25.88 -24.71 -29.41
CA ALA A 19 25.59 -23.92 -28.20
C ALA A 19 26.29 -22.53 -28.21
N ALA A 20 27.53 -22.46 -28.72
CA ALA A 20 28.30 -21.21 -28.80
C ALA A 20 27.82 -20.25 -29.90
N ASN A 21 27.29 -20.74 -31.02
CA ASN A 21 26.71 -19.89 -32.06
C ASN A 21 25.35 -19.31 -31.64
N ASN A 22 24.54 -20.06 -30.90
CA ASN A 22 23.22 -19.61 -30.46
C ASN A 22 23.31 -18.54 -29.34
N SER A 23 24.33 -18.65 -28.47
CA SER A 23 24.60 -17.65 -27.43
C SER A 23 25.09 -16.30 -27.99
N ASN A 24 25.85 -16.32 -29.10
CA ASN A 24 26.33 -15.10 -29.77
C ASN A 24 25.20 -14.35 -30.50
N ALA A 25 24.27 -15.05 -31.15
CA ALA A 25 23.10 -14.45 -31.79
C ALA A 25 22.14 -13.81 -30.77
N ALA A 26 21.88 -14.51 -29.65
CA ALA A 26 21.10 -13.96 -28.54
C ALA A 26 21.79 -12.74 -27.92
N THR A 27 23.12 -12.77 -27.77
CA THR A 27 23.90 -11.65 -27.23
C THR A 27 23.86 -10.42 -28.15
N GLN A 28 23.89 -10.63 -29.47
CA GLN A 28 23.78 -9.55 -30.45
C GLN A 28 22.37 -8.96 -30.52
N GLN A 29 21.31 -9.78 -30.48
CA GLN A 29 19.93 -9.30 -30.36
C GLN A 29 19.70 -8.52 -29.07
N ILE A 30 20.23 -9.00 -27.93
CA ILE A 30 20.18 -8.30 -26.64
C ILE A 30 20.93 -6.96 -26.71
N ARG A 31 22.08 -6.88 -27.41
CA ARG A 31 22.80 -5.61 -27.61
C ARG A 31 22.05 -4.64 -28.51
N ALA A 32 21.42 -5.12 -29.58
CA ALA A 32 20.60 -4.31 -30.48
C ALA A 32 19.39 -3.73 -29.73
N VAL A 33 18.65 -4.57 -28.99
CA VAL A 33 17.52 -4.14 -28.14
C VAL A 33 17.96 -3.16 -27.04
N LYS A 34 19.14 -3.38 -26.42
CA LYS A 34 19.73 -2.43 -25.46
C LYS A 34 20.07 -1.08 -26.11
N SER A 35 20.63 -1.08 -27.32
CA SER A 35 20.97 0.15 -28.02
C SER A 35 19.73 0.95 -28.44
N GLN A 36 18.67 0.26 -28.86
CA GLN A 36 17.40 0.87 -29.26
C GLN A 36 16.65 1.42 -28.03
N ALA A 37 16.66 0.70 -26.91
CA ALA A 37 16.10 1.17 -25.64
C ALA A 37 16.87 2.38 -25.08
N ASN A 38 18.20 2.40 -25.20
CA ASN A 38 19.02 3.55 -24.79
C ASN A 38 18.75 4.79 -25.65
N ALA A 39 18.55 4.63 -26.97
CA ALA A 39 18.21 5.73 -27.86
C ALA A 39 16.81 6.32 -27.56
N ILE A 40 15.81 5.46 -27.33
CA ILE A 40 14.46 5.88 -26.91
C ILE A 40 14.49 6.54 -25.52
N PHE A 41 15.33 6.04 -24.62
CA PHE A 41 15.52 6.62 -23.28
C PHE A 41 16.19 8.00 -23.34
N SER A 42 17.26 8.16 -24.14
CA SER A 42 17.87 9.47 -24.37
C SER A 42 16.87 10.48 -24.92
N LEU A 43 15.99 10.08 -25.84
CA LEU A 43 14.92 10.93 -26.40
C LEU A 43 13.82 11.30 -25.39
N THR A 44 13.53 10.42 -24.42
CA THR A 44 12.49 10.66 -23.38
C THR A 44 13.03 11.39 -22.15
N ALA A 45 14.33 11.26 -21.86
CA ALA A 45 15.01 11.97 -20.79
C ALA A 45 15.40 13.41 -21.18
N SER A 46 15.54 13.70 -22.48
CA SER A 46 16.08 14.99 -22.93
C SER A 46 15.08 16.14 -23.05
N SER A 47 13.76 15.94 -22.94
CA SER A 47 12.82 17.07 -23.04
C SER A 47 11.38 16.68 -22.71
N ASN A 48 10.95 16.88 -21.47
CA ASN A 48 9.53 17.14 -21.20
C ASN A 48 9.41 18.32 -20.22
N PRO A 49 8.91 19.49 -20.64
CA PRO A 49 8.68 20.62 -19.73
C PRO A 49 7.50 20.37 -18.78
N ASN A 50 6.71 19.31 -19.01
CA ASN A 50 5.55 18.95 -18.22
C ASN A 50 5.91 17.99 -17.06
N PRO A 51 5.29 18.17 -15.89
CA PRO A 51 5.45 17.23 -14.78
C PRO A 51 5.02 15.82 -15.17
N LYS A 52 5.82 14.82 -14.79
CA LYS A 52 5.41 13.41 -14.88
C LYS A 52 4.38 13.11 -13.79
N ASN A 53 3.37 12.30 -14.11
CA ASN A 53 2.33 11.91 -13.15
C ASN A 53 2.17 10.39 -13.11
N LEU A 54 1.97 9.85 -11.90
CA LEU A 54 1.60 8.46 -11.66
C LEU A 54 0.38 8.45 -10.74
N GLY A 55 -0.80 8.20 -11.30
CA GLY A 55 -2.06 8.35 -10.58
C GLY A 55 -2.19 9.77 -10.00
N PRO A 56 -2.43 9.93 -8.68
CA PRO A 56 -2.60 11.24 -8.06
C PRO A 56 -1.27 11.95 -7.70
N PHE A 57 -0.13 11.36 -8.06
CA PHE A 57 1.21 11.84 -7.71
C PHE A 57 1.91 12.49 -8.89
N SER A 58 2.76 13.49 -8.62
CA SER A 58 3.65 14.07 -9.63
C SER A 58 5.08 14.22 -9.12
N ASP A 59 6.02 14.29 -10.06
CA ASP A 59 7.46 14.46 -9.79
C ASP A 59 7.82 15.83 -9.15
N ARG A 60 6.88 16.76 -9.11
CA ARG A 60 7.01 18.07 -8.43
C ARG A 60 6.58 18.04 -6.97
N GLN A 61 5.98 16.95 -6.50
CA GLN A 61 5.49 16.83 -5.14
C GLN A 61 6.55 16.22 -4.22
N ARG A 62 6.65 16.73 -3.00
CA ARG A 62 7.21 16.00 -1.86
C ARG A 62 6.15 15.05 -1.31
N ILE A 63 6.47 13.77 -1.31
CA ILE A 63 5.53 12.69 -1.01
C ILE A 63 6.02 11.95 0.23
N LEU A 64 5.15 11.80 1.22
CA LEU A 64 5.33 10.89 2.35
C LEU A 64 4.40 9.68 2.14
N VAL A 65 4.97 8.49 2.06
CA VAL A 65 4.21 7.24 2.12
C VAL A 65 4.35 6.68 3.52
N VAL A 66 3.24 6.50 4.22
CA VAL A 66 3.22 5.88 5.55
C VAL A 66 2.64 4.48 5.51
N GLY A 67 3.23 3.59 6.32
CA GLY A 67 2.75 2.22 6.46
C GLY A 67 2.95 1.35 5.22
N ASP A 68 4.00 1.62 4.44
CA ASP A 68 4.37 0.81 3.28
C ASP A 68 5.02 -0.50 3.74
N GLY A 69 4.21 -1.56 3.84
CA GLY A 69 4.59 -2.81 4.50
C GLY A 69 5.90 -3.42 4.01
N ASP A 70 6.12 -3.51 2.69
CA ASP A 70 7.34 -4.07 2.09
C ASP A 70 8.08 -3.08 1.18
N PHE A 71 7.72 -1.80 1.22
CA PHE A 71 8.26 -0.73 0.38
C PHE A 71 8.02 -0.86 -1.13
N SER A 72 7.24 -1.84 -1.59
CA SER A 72 7.01 -2.07 -3.02
C SER A 72 6.22 -0.94 -3.69
N PHE A 73 5.29 -0.31 -2.95
CA PHE A 73 4.52 0.83 -3.45
C PHE A 73 5.43 2.07 -3.65
N SER A 74 6.23 2.39 -2.63
CA SER A 74 7.19 3.48 -2.66
C SER A 74 8.23 3.26 -3.74
N LEU A 75 8.73 2.04 -3.92
CA LEU A 75 9.67 1.71 -4.99
C LEU A 75 9.05 1.97 -6.36
N SER A 76 7.79 1.58 -6.58
CA SER A 76 7.10 1.87 -7.84
C SER A 76 6.99 3.38 -8.11
N ILE A 77 6.71 4.19 -7.07
CA ILE A 77 6.66 5.65 -7.20
C ILE A 77 8.04 6.20 -7.56
N ALA A 78 9.09 5.80 -6.83
CA ALA A 78 10.45 6.26 -7.05
C ALA A 78 10.97 5.89 -8.44
N VAL A 79 10.66 4.69 -8.93
CA VAL A 79 11.02 4.25 -10.29
C VAL A 79 10.38 5.13 -11.34
N PHE A 80 9.13 5.56 -11.18
CA PHE A 80 8.43 6.34 -12.21
C PHE A 80 8.71 7.85 -12.11
N LEU A 81 8.64 8.41 -10.90
CA LEU A 81 8.71 9.86 -10.65
C LEU A 81 10.10 10.34 -10.20
N GLY A 82 11.01 9.42 -9.84
CA GLY A 82 12.21 9.72 -9.06
C GLY A 82 11.89 9.75 -7.57
N GLY A 83 12.86 9.41 -6.71
CA GLY A 83 12.62 9.33 -5.26
C GLY A 83 13.31 10.41 -4.42
N LYS A 84 14.01 11.37 -5.03
CA LYS A 84 14.59 12.53 -4.31
C LYS A 84 13.59 13.26 -3.38
N ASN A 85 12.32 13.32 -3.80
CA ASN A 85 11.25 13.98 -3.06
C ASN A 85 10.31 12.97 -2.35
N LEU A 86 10.71 11.71 -2.26
CA LEU A 86 9.93 10.63 -1.66
C LEU A 86 10.53 10.26 -0.31
N VAL A 87 9.68 10.23 0.71
CA VAL A 87 9.95 9.61 2.00
C VAL A 87 9.03 8.42 2.14
N ALA A 88 9.61 7.24 2.35
CA ALA A 88 8.89 5.99 2.52
C ALA A 88 9.05 5.50 3.96
N THR A 89 7.94 5.17 4.61
CA THR A 89 7.99 4.66 6.00
C THR A 89 7.18 3.39 6.17
N CYS A 90 7.64 2.53 7.08
CA CYS A 90 6.89 1.38 7.54
C CYS A 90 6.70 1.42 9.06
N TYR A 91 5.64 0.76 9.53
CA TYR A 91 5.36 0.62 10.96
C TYR A 91 6.22 -0.45 11.62
N ASP A 92 6.59 -1.50 10.86
CA ASP A 92 7.42 -2.59 11.36
C ASP A 92 8.87 -2.12 11.59
N SER A 93 9.54 -2.68 12.59
CA SER A 93 10.97 -2.49 12.80
C SER A 93 11.78 -3.09 11.66
N LYS A 94 13.03 -2.63 11.47
CA LYS A 94 13.91 -3.22 10.44
C LYS A 94 14.15 -4.72 10.63
N LEU A 95 14.17 -5.19 11.88
CA LEU A 95 14.32 -6.62 12.22
C LEU A 95 13.05 -7.40 11.86
N ASP A 96 11.89 -6.91 12.31
CA ASP A 96 10.59 -7.49 12.01
C ASP A 96 10.33 -7.58 10.51
N LEU A 97 10.69 -6.53 9.78
CA LEU A 97 10.52 -6.42 8.34
C LEU A 97 11.27 -7.54 7.60
N LYS A 98 12.52 -7.83 8.02
CA LYS A 98 13.37 -8.88 7.45
C LYS A 98 12.75 -10.26 7.64
N GLU A 99 12.08 -10.49 8.76
CA GLU A 99 11.40 -11.76 9.05
C GLU A 99 10.06 -11.87 8.30
N LYS A 100 9.34 -10.75 8.15
CA LYS A 100 7.99 -10.70 7.56
C LYS A 100 8.00 -10.77 6.03
N TYR A 101 8.95 -10.09 5.37
CA TYR A 101 8.93 -9.88 3.92
C TYR A 101 10.30 -10.16 3.30
N SER A 102 10.39 -11.22 2.49
CA SER A 102 11.66 -11.64 1.87
C SER A 102 12.27 -10.58 0.94
N ASN A 103 11.42 -9.74 0.34
CA ASN A 103 11.84 -8.74 -0.65
C ASN A 103 11.93 -7.32 -0.08
N ALA A 104 11.47 -7.07 1.15
CA ALA A 104 11.39 -5.70 1.67
C ALA A 104 12.78 -5.05 1.81
N LEU A 105 13.79 -5.80 2.27
CA LEU A 105 15.16 -5.28 2.34
C LEU A 105 15.71 -4.94 0.94
N LEU A 106 15.39 -5.73 -0.08
CA LEU A 106 15.79 -5.43 -1.46
C LEU A 106 15.09 -4.17 -1.99
N ASN A 107 13.83 -3.96 -1.62
CA ASN A 107 13.09 -2.75 -1.97
C ASN A 107 13.65 -1.52 -1.24
N CYS A 108 13.99 -1.63 0.06
CA CYS A 108 14.67 -0.57 0.81
C CYS A 108 16.02 -0.20 0.17
N ASP A 109 16.87 -1.20 -0.07
CA ASP A 109 18.18 -0.99 -0.69
C ASP A 109 18.02 -0.31 -2.05
N ALA A 110 17.04 -0.75 -2.86
CA ALA A 110 16.76 -0.12 -4.16
C ALA A 110 16.28 1.33 -4.02
N LEU A 111 15.43 1.64 -3.04
CA LEU A 111 14.93 2.99 -2.77
C LEU A 111 16.06 3.95 -2.37
N GLU A 112 16.95 3.52 -1.48
CA GLU A 112 18.07 4.33 -0.98
C GLU A 112 19.19 4.46 -2.03
N THR A 113 19.32 3.49 -2.93
CA THR A 113 20.43 3.43 -3.88
C THR A 113 20.45 4.62 -4.84
N ALA A 114 21.49 5.45 -4.69
CA ALA A 114 21.84 6.49 -5.63
C ALA A 114 22.49 5.89 -6.89
N GLY A 115 21.79 5.88 -8.02
CA GLY A 115 22.43 5.79 -9.34
C GLY A 115 23.31 4.56 -9.60
N VAL A 116 23.06 3.42 -8.97
CA VAL A 116 23.81 2.19 -9.29
C VAL A 116 23.22 1.57 -10.56
N ARG A 117 24.01 1.67 -11.64
CA ARG A 117 23.97 0.72 -12.76
C ARG A 117 24.08 -0.67 -12.15
N LEU A 118 22.97 -1.41 -12.04
CA LEU A 118 22.93 -2.82 -11.62
C LEU A 118 24.00 -3.60 -12.40
N LYS A 119 25.20 -3.72 -11.82
CA LYS A 119 26.26 -4.59 -12.30
C LYS A 119 25.93 -5.96 -11.71
N MET A 120 25.29 -6.77 -12.55
CA MET A 120 25.27 -8.23 -12.50
C MET A 120 25.23 -8.84 -11.10
N LEU A 121 24.03 -8.96 -10.54
CA LEU A 121 23.72 -10.15 -9.76
C LEU A 121 23.41 -11.28 -10.75
N ASP A 122 23.94 -12.46 -10.48
CA ASP A 122 23.93 -13.65 -11.35
C ASP A 122 22.53 -13.95 -11.92
N TRP A 123 22.41 -13.79 -13.24
CA TRP A 123 21.17 -13.85 -14.03
C TRP A 123 20.61 -15.29 -14.15
N SER A 124 21.34 -16.31 -13.68
CA SER A 124 20.91 -17.70 -13.76
C SER A 124 19.78 -18.08 -12.78
N LYS A 125 19.47 -17.23 -11.78
CA LYS A 125 18.55 -17.57 -10.68
C LYS A 125 17.17 -16.92 -10.73
N TYR A 126 16.94 -15.91 -11.58
CA TYR A 126 15.70 -15.12 -11.56
C TYR A 126 15.15 -14.85 -12.97
N PRO A 127 14.17 -15.65 -13.46
CA PRO A 127 13.47 -15.33 -14.68
C PRO A 127 12.37 -14.28 -14.38
N LEU A 128 12.55 -13.09 -14.94
CA LEU A 128 11.56 -12.05 -15.31
C LEU A 128 11.59 -10.71 -14.54
N LYS A 129 11.95 -9.68 -15.32
CA LYS A 129 11.58 -8.26 -15.27
C LYS A 129 11.99 -7.44 -14.04
N LEU A 130 13.17 -6.84 -14.12
CA LEU A 130 13.39 -5.50 -13.57
C LEU A 130 13.99 -4.61 -14.67
N PHE A 131 13.18 -3.69 -15.16
CA PHE A 131 13.56 -2.71 -16.17
C PHE A 131 14.55 -1.71 -15.56
N TYR A 132 15.64 -1.44 -16.27
CA TYR A 132 16.59 -0.39 -15.91
C TYR A 132 15.89 0.98 -15.94
N CYS A 133 15.76 1.62 -14.78
CA CYS A 133 15.34 3.01 -14.69
C CYS A 133 16.49 3.85 -14.12
N PHE A 134 16.96 4.84 -14.90
CA PHE A 134 17.99 5.81 -14.50
C PHE A 134 17.38 7.02 -13.77
N ASN A 135 16.29 6.83 -13.03
CA ASN A 135 15.89 7.81 -12.02
C ASN A 135 16.78 7.58 -10.79
N THR A 136 17.43 8.63 -10.27
CA THR A 136 18.07 8.54 -8.95
C THR A 136 16.98 8.20 -7.94
N LEU A 137 16.99 6.96 -7.43
CA LEU A 137 15.95 6.49 -6.53
C LEU A 137 16.06 7.26 -5.22
N GLN A 138 17.22 7.36 -4.56
CA GLN A 138 17.54 8.33 -3.49
C GLN A 138 16.37 8.75 -2.57
N ALA A 139 15.49 7.81 -2.25
CA ALA A 139 14.35 8.06 -1.37
C ALA A 139 14.83 7.91 0.07
N GLU A 140 14.21 8.68 0.94
CA GLU A 140 14.46 8.57 2.37
C GLU A 140 13.58 7.45 2.93
N VAL A 141 14.18 6.51 3.68
CA VAL A 141 13.48 5.35 4.23
C VAL A 141 13.55 5.37 5.75
N HIS A 142 12.40 5.23 6.41
CA HIS A 142 12.29 5.15 7.87
C HIS A 142 11.50 3.93 8.34
N PHE A 143 11.95 3.32 9.44
CA PHE A 143 11.31 2.17 10.09
C PHE A 143 10.69 2.62 11.42
N ASP A 144 9.84 1.78 12.01
CA ASP A 144 9.24 2.04 13.33
C ASP A 144 8.38 3.34 13.38
N VAL A 145 7.82 3.76 12.24
CA VAL A 145 7.06 5.01 12.15
C VAL A 145 5.58 4.77 12.43
N ASP A 146 5.09 5.32 13.54
CA ASP A 146 3.66 5.36 13.85
C ASP A 146 2.98 6.58 13.20
N ALA A 147 2.24 6.31 12.12
CA ALA A 147 1.52 7.35 11.38
C ALA A 147 0.47 8.11 12.23
N THR A 148 0.05 7.60 13.38
CA THR A 148 -0.85 8.31 14.32
C THR A 148 -0.11 9.27 15.27
N HIS A 149 1.23 9.22 15.25
CA HIS A 149 2.14 9.92 16.14
C HIS A 149 3.35 10.52 15.41
N LEU A 150 3.14 11.08 14.21
CA LEU A 150 4.21 11.71 13.43
C LEU A 150 4.98 12.81 14.19
N GLU A 151 4.37 13.42 15.22
CA GLU A 151 5.06 14.38 16.08
C GLU A 151 6.25 13.83 16.89
N LYS A 152 6.38 12.50 16.99
CA LYS A 152 7.50 11.85 17.67
C LYS A 152 8.71 11.63 16.75
N GLU A 153 8.53 11.82 15.44
CA GLU A 153 9.53 11.52 14.44
C GLU A 153 10.52 12.69 14.29
N ASN A 154 11.72 12.53 14.85
CA ASN A 154 12.72 13.60 14.88
C ASN A 154 13.16 14.07 13.48
N TRP A 155 13.13 13.18 12.48
CA TRP A 155 13.48 13.50 11.09
C TRP A 155 12.44 14.40 10.41
N LEU A 156 11.26 14.58 11.01
CA LEU A 156 10.27 15.58 10.58
C LEU A 156 10.52 16.98 11.17
N ASN A 157 11.37 17.10 12.19
CA ASN A 157 11.64 18.39 12.83
C ASN A 157 12.38 19.32 11.85
N GLY A 158 11.73 20.42 11.47
CA GLY A 158 12.27 21.37 10.49
C GLY A 158 12.22 20.89 9.03
N ALA A 159 11.61 19.71 8.77
CA ALA A 159 11.45 19.21 7.41
C ALA A 159 10.49 20.09 6.60
N GLN A 160 10.72 20.18 5.30
CA GLN A 160 9.81 20.90 4.39
C GLN A 160 8.44 20.20 4.32
N PRO A 161 7.32 20.94 4.35
CA PRO A 161 5.99 20.33 4.30
C PRO A 161 5.75 19.48 3.06
N PHE A 162 5.04 18.37 3.21
CA PHE A 162 4.68 17.46 2.14
C PHE A 162 3.50 17.98 1.32
N GLN A 163 3.54 17.76 0.00
CA GLN A 163 2.39 18.01 -0.86
C GLN A 163 1.43 16.82 -0.88
N SER A 164 1.94 15.61 -0.69
CA SER A 164 1.12 14.40 -0.61
C SER A 164 1.56 13.56 0.59
N ILE A 165 0.62 13.20 1.47
CA ILE A 165 0.83 12.18 2.51
C ILE A 165 -0.14 11.04 2.24
N VAL A 166 0.36 9.80 2.11
CA VAL A 166 -0.38 8.66 1.59
C VAL A 166 -0.40 7.52 2.60
N PHE A 167 -1.59 7.01 2.91
CA PHE A 167 -1.75 5.79 3.70
C PHE A 167 -2.62 4.79 2.93
N ASN A 168 -1.98 3.77 2.37
CA ASN A 168 -2.68 2.74 1.61
C ASN A 168 -3.22 1.65 2.53
N PHE A 169 -4.54 1.44 2.49
CA PHE A 169 -5.25 0.37 3.20
C PHE A 169 -4.95 0.27 4.71
N PRO A 170 -4.97 1.39 5.47
CA PRO A 170 -4.79 1.35 6.92
C PRO A 170 -5.84 0.44 7.58
N HIS A 171 -5.42 -0.54 8.38
CA HIS A 171 -6.33 -1.53 8.95
C HIS A 171 -5.71 -2.21 10.19
N LEU A 172 -6.37 -2.15 11.35
CA LEU A 172 -5.91 -2.81 12.59
C LEU A 172 -6.32 -4.29 12.72
N GLY A 173 -7.36 -4.68 11.99
CA GLY A 173 -7.88 -6.04 11.97
C GLY A 173 -9.32 -6.08 12.45
N GLY A 174 -9.86 -7.29 12.53
CA GLY A 174 -11.13 -7.55 13.19
C GLY A 174 -12.39 -7.13 12.41
N ALA A 175 -13.55 -7.43 13.01
CA ALA A 175 -14.87 -7.22 12.42
C ALA A 175 -15.98 -6.95 13.46
N THR A 176 -15.61 -6.76 14.72
CA THR A 176 -16.51 -6.40 15.82
C THR A 176 -16.82 -4.91 15.80
N GLU A 177 -17.77 -4.46 16.63
CA GLU A 177 -18.06 -3.03 16.81
C GLU A 177 -16.85 -2.28 17.40
N GLU A 178 -16.13 -2.94 18.30
CA GLU A 178 -14.90 -2.41 18.89
C GLU A 178 -13.80 -2.24 17.82
N ASP A 179 -13.64 -3.23 16.93
CA ASP A 179 -12.71 -3.11 15.81
C ASP A 179 -13.06 -1.95 14.89
N VAL A 180 -14.36 -1.72 14.62
CA VAL A 180 -14.81 -0.57 13.83
C VAL A 180 -14.44 0.74 14.52
N ALA A 181 -14.66 0.85 15.83
CA ALA A 181 -14.26 2.04 16.60
C ALA A 181 -12.73 2.24 16.62
N ASN A 182 -11.95 1.16 16.70
CA ASN A 182 -10.50 1.21 16.65
C ASN A 182 -9.98 1.67 15.27
N ASN A 183 -10.56 1.18 14.18
CA ASN A 183 -10.21 1.64 12.83
C ASN A 183 -10.67 3.09 12.57
N GLN A 184 -11.79 3.52 13.14
CA GLN A 184 -12.20 4.94 13.13
C GLN A 184 -11.18 5.82 13.87
N LYS A 185 -10.74 5.39 15.06
CA LYS A 185 -9.71 6.08 15.84
C LYS A 185 -8.39 6.15 15.10
N LEU A 186 -7.93 5.05 14.49
CA LEU A 186 -6.74 5.01 13.64
C LEU A 186 -6.78 6.10 12.57
N LEU A 187 -7.87 6.17 11.80
CA LEU A 187 -8.02 7.17 10.74
C LEU A 187 -8.02 8.60 11.30
N ARG A 188 -8.79 8.85 12.36
CA ARG A 188 -8.88 10.18 12.98
C ARG A 188 -7.52 10.67 13.48
N ASP A 189 -6.80 9.81 14.20
CA ASP A 189 -5.50 10.15 14.79
C ASP A 189 -4.42 10.31 13.71
N PHE A 190 -4.47 9.50 12.64
CA PHE A 190 -3.66 9.70 11.44
C PHE A 190 -3.92 11.06 10.77
N PHE A 191 -5.17 11.42 10.50
CA PHE A 191 -5.45 12.74 9.92
C PHE A 191 -4.90 13.85 10.82
N TYR A 192 -5.11 13.74 12.13
CA TYR A 192 -4.64 14.75 13.07
C TYR A 192 -3.11 14.90 13.07
N SER A 193 -2.36 13.79 13.13
CA SER A 193 -0.89 13.80 13.17
C SER A 193 -0.26 14.42 11.92
N THR A 194 -0.92 14.33 10.77
CA THR A 194 -0.38 14.84 9.50
C THR A 194 -0.43 16.37 9.36
N ARG A 195 -1.28 17.06 10.14
CA ARG A 195 -1.56 18.50 9.98
C ARG A 195 -0.30 19.37 9.97
N PRO A 196 0.65 19.23 10.93
CA PRO A 196 1.83 20.10 10.98
C PRO A 196 2.79 19.89 9.80
N TYR A 197 2.73 18.73 9.17
CA TYR A 197 3.67 18.31 8.12
C TYR A 197 3.13 18.50 6.71
N LEU A 198 1.88 18.95 6.58
CA LEU A 198 1.22 19.09 5.29
C LEU A 198 1.36 20.52 4.76
N HIS A 199 1.66 20.65 3.46
CA HIS A 199 1.78 21.95 2.81
C HIS A 199 0.45 22.73 2.89
N PRO A 200 0.46 24.01 3.33
CA PRO A 200 -0.75 24.71 3.79
C PRO A 200 -1.78 25.05 2.70
N THR A 201 -1.38 25.11 1.42
CA THR A 201 -2.27 25.44 0.29
C THR A 201 -2.37 24.35 -0.78
N ARG A 202 -1.32 23.54 -0.95
CA ARG A 202 -1.22 22.51 -1.99
C ARG A 202 -1.19 21.09 -1.44
N GLY A 203 -1.21 20.94 -0.12
CA GLY A 203 -1.12 19.66 0.55
C GLY A 203 -2.41 18.85 0.45
N GLN A 204 -2.27 17.55 0.21
CA GLN A 204 -3.34 16.58 0.19
C GLN A 204 -2.96 15.33 1.01
N VAL A 205 -3.95 14.77 1.70
CA VAL A 205 -3.83 13.47 2.37
C VAL A 205 -4.65 12.46 1.59
N LEU A 206 -4.01 11.35 1.21
CA LEU A 206 -4.62 10.29 0.42
C LEU A 206 -4.73 9.04 1.27
N VAL A 207 -5.94 8.50 1.35
CA VAL A 207 -6.17 7.20 1.99
C VAL A 207 -6.84 6.27 1.00
N SER A 208 -6.24 5.10 0.78
CA SER A 208 -6.80 4.08 -0.10
C SER A 208 -7.64 3.11 0.72
N LEU A 209 -8.93 3.01 0.43
CA LEU A 209 -9.82 2.03 1.07
C LEU A 209 -10.70 1.34 0.03
N ARG A 210 -11.13 0.12 0.34
CA ARG A 210 -12.12 -0.58 -0.47
C ARG A 210 -13.51 0.00 -0.22
N ASN A 211 -14.32 0.11 -1.26
CA ASN A 211 -15.72 0.51 -1.12
C ASN A 211 -16.59 -0.72 -0.81
N THR A 212 -16.59 -1.18 0.43
CA THR A 212 -17.48 -2.26 0.91
C THR A 212 -18.21 -1.84 2.17
N LEU A 213 -19.31 -2.52 2.49
CA LEU A 213 -20.08 -2.26 3.73
C LEU A 213 -19.23 -2.30 4.99
N PHE A 214 -18.16 -3.09 5.00
CA PHE A 214 -17.25 -3.15 6.14
C PHE A 214 -16.44 -1.87 6.32
N TYR A 215 -15.76 -1.41 5.26
CA TYR A 215 -14.95 -0.19 5.29
C TYR A 215 -15.81 1.08 5.38
N ASN A 216 -17.01 1.09 4.81
CA ASN A 216 -17.90 2.25 4.82
C ASN A 216 -18.34 2.62 6.25
N ARG A 217 -18.36 1.64 7.17
CA ARG A 217 -18.65 1.87 8.60
C ARG A 217 -17.55 2.64 9.32
N TRP A 218 -16.35 2.70 8.75
CA TRP A 218 -15.25 3.49 9.31
C TRP A 218 -15.43 4.99 9.07
N LYS A 219 -16.42 5.37 8.23
CA LYS A 219 -16.87 6.76 8.08
C LYS A 219 -15.69 7.72 7.89
N ILE A 220 -14.81 7.41 6.94
CA ILE A 220 -13.53 8.11 6.76
C ILE A 220 -13.69 9.63 6.63
N GLN A 221 -14.74 10.11 5.96
CA GLN A 221 -15.03 11.53 5.83
C GLN A 221 -15.31 12.19 7.19
N GLU A 222 -16.05 11.52 8.07
CA GLU A 222 -16.32 12.02 9.44
C GLU A 222 -15.03 12.06 10.27
N GLN A 223 -14.17 11.05 10.14
CA GLN A 223 -12.89 11.02 10.86
C GLN A 223 -11.92 12.10 10.35
N ALA A 224 -11.90 12.36 9.05
CA ALA A 224 -11.14 13.44 8.44
C ALA A 224 -11.65 14.81 8.88
N ALA A 225 -12.97 15.02 8.85
CA ALA A 225 -13.61 16.27 9.28
C ALA A 225 -13.34 16.60 10.74
N ALA A 226 -13.40 15.61 11.63
CA ALA A 226 -13.05 15.77 13.04
C ALA A 226 -11.59 16.21 13.25
N SER A 227 -10.71 15.92 12.30
CA SER A 227 -9.30 16.35 12.29
C SER A 227 -9.04 17.56 11.39
N GLY A 228 -10.09 18.29 10.99
CA GLY A 228 -10.03 19.53 10.21
C GLY A 228 -9.62 19.34 8.76
N PHE A 229 -10.09 18.26 8.13
CA PHE A 229 -9.94 17.99 6.71
C PHE A 229 -11.30 17.92 6.03
N LYS A 230 -11.33 18.26 4.74
CA LYS A 230 -12.49 18.04 3.87
C LYS A 230 -12.11 17.16 2.70
N LEU A 231 -13.05 16.30 2.28
CA LEU A 231 -12.87 15.50 1.08
C LEU A 231 -12.87 16.44 -0.13
N LYS A 232 -11.79 16.40 -0.91
CA LYS A 232 -11.67 17.12 -2.17
C LYS A 232 -12.28 16.32 -3.32
N ARG A 233 -11.92 15.05 -3.43
CA ARG A 233 -12.41 14.12 -4.46
C ARG A 233 -12.06 12.68 -4.11
N THR A 234 -12.61 11.76 -4.88
CA THR A 234 -12.25 10.34 -4.86
C THR A 234 -11.78 9.90 -6.24
N GLU A 235 -10.78 9.05 -6.30
CA GLU A 235 -10.24 8.49 -7.54
C GLU A 235 -10.17 6.96 -7.40
N VAL A 236 -10.25 6.22 -8.51
CA VAL A 236 -10.09 4.76 -8.48
C VAL A 236 -8.64 4.43 -8.09
N PHE A 237 -8.46 3.48 -7.18
CA PHE A 237 -7.14 2.90 -6.91
C PHE A 237 -6.91 1.76 -7.90
N ASP A 238 -6.08 2.00 -8.90
CA ASP A 238 -5.62 0.97 -9.83
C ASP A 238 -4.22 0.49 -9.41
N ALA A 239 -4.15 -0.72 -8.86
CA ALA A 239 -2.87 -1.31 -8.47
C ALA A 239 -1.93 -1.55 -9.67
N SER A 240 -2.48 -1.73 -10.88
CA SER A 240 -1.71 -2.14 -12.06
C SER A 240 -0.79 -1.06 -12.61
N ILE A 241 -1.05 0.21 -12.28
CA ILE A 241 -0.16 1.31 -12.64
C ILE A 241 1.11 1.33 -11.79
N TYR A 242 1.10 0.65 -10.63
CA TYR A 242 2.24 0.56 -9.72
C TYR A 242 3.03 -0.72 -10.00
N SER A 243 4.04 -0.62 -10.87
CA SER A 243 4.87 -1.76 -11.27
C SER A 243 5.59 -2.38 -10.07
N GLY A 244 5.29 -3.66 -9.79
CA GLY A 244 5.90 -4.43 -8.70
C GLY A 244 5.25 -4.20 -7.34
N TYR A 245 4.17 -3.42 -7.24
CA TYR A 245 3.45 -3.24 -5.98
C TYR A 245 2.75 -4.53 -5.54
N GLU A 246 3.02 -4.94 -4.30
CA GLU A 246 2.38 -6.06 -3.64
C GLU A 246 1.66 -5.55 -2.37
N PRO A 247 0.33 -5.72 -2.25
CA PRO A 247 -0.34 -5.46 -0.99
C PRO A 247 0.22 -6.37 0.10
N GLN A 248 0.36 -5.87 1.33
CA GLN A 248 0.90 -6.64 2.45
C GLN A 248 -0.03 -6.61 3.67
N ARG A 249 0.12 -7.60 4.56
CA ARG A 249 -0.53 -7.62 5.88
C ARG A 249 0.51 -7.47 6.98
N THR A 250 0.26 -6.58 7.93
CA THR A 250 1.09 -6.42 9.12
C THR A 250 0.77 -7.47 10.20
N HIS A 251 1.68 -7.65 11.16
CA HIS A 251 1.49 -8.57 12.29
C HIS A 251 0.31 -8.13 13.18
N PRO A 252 -0.51 -9.05 13.72
CA PRO A 252 -0.42 -10.52 13.66
C PRO A 252 -1.10 -11.16 12.43
N ALA A 253 -1.58 -10.36 11.48
CA ALA A 253 -2.34 -10.86 10.34
C ALA A 253 -1.46 -11.35 9.18
N SER A 254 -0.14 -11.11 9.21
CA SER A 254 0.83 -11.60 8.21
C SER A 254 0.72 -13.11 7.95
N PHE A 255 0.46 -13.91 8.99
CA PHE A 255 0.31 -15.37 8.88
C PHE A 255 -1.06 -15.84 8.36
N ARG A 256 -2.04 -14.93 8.19
CA ARG A 256 -3.43 -15.28 7.81
C ARG A 256 -3.64 -15.47 6.30
N GLY A 257 -2.55 -15.52 5.53
CA GLY A 257 -2.54 -15.73 4.08
C GLY A 257 -2.64 -14.42 3.30
N GLU A 258 -2.95 -14.53 1.99
CA GLU A 258 -2.92 -13.42 1.05
C GLU A 258 -3.69 -12.17 1.55
N PRO A 259 -3.18 -10.96 1.22
CA PRO A 259 -3.89 -9.73 1.47
C PRO A 259 -5.25 -9.69 0.74
N PRO A 260 -6.21 -8.89 1.21
CA PRO A 260 -7.45 -8.68 0.47
C PRO A 260 -7.14 -8.05 -0.90
N SER A 261 -7.92 -8.42 -1.92
CA SER A 261 -7.81 -7.78 -3.25
C SER A 261 -8.03 -6.27 -3.15
N THR A 262 -7.27 -5.51 -3.93
CA THR A 262 -7.44 -4.06 -4.12
C THR A 262 -8.60 -3.72 -5.06
N THR A 263 -9.24 -4.71 -5.69
CA THR A 263 -10.39 -4.48 -6.58
C THR A 263 -11.50 -3.68 -5.91
N GLY A 264 -11.94 -2.60 -6.56
CA GLY A 264 -12.98 -1.69 -6.07
C GLY A 264 -12.49 -0.71 -5.01
N ALA A 265 -11.17 -0.59 -4.81
CA ALA A 265 -10.58 0.42 -3.94
C ALA A 265 -10.56 1.80 -4.60
N HIS A 266 -10.60 2.81 -3.76
CA HIS A 266 -10.55 4.22 -4.15
C HIS A 266 -9.53 4.95 -3.28
N TYR A 267 -8.83 5.91 -3.88
CA TYR A 267 -8.20 6.99 -3.16
C TYR A 267 -9.27 7.96 -2.69
N PHE A 268 -9.32 8.20 -1.38
CA PHE A 268 -10.03 9.33 -0.78
C PHE A 268 -9.01 10.45 -0.56
N ILE A 269 -9.18 11.56 -1.28
CA ILE A 269 -8.20 12.66 -1.32
C ILE A 269 -8.76 13.85 -0.54
N PHE A 270 -8.09 14.18 0.56
CA PHE A 270 -8.48 15.22 1.50
C PHE A 270 -7.53 16.41 1.45
N THR A 271 -8.05 17.60 1.77
CA THR A 271 -7.27 18.81 1.97
C THR A 271 -7.63 19.44 3.31
N LEU A 272 -6.71 20.22 3.89
CA LEU A 272 -7.00 20.97 5.12
C LEU A 272 -8.23 21.86 4.94
N ASP A 273 -9.09 21.85 5.95
CA ASP A 273 -10.18 22.80 6.07
C ASP A 273 -9.83 23.88 7.09
N LYS A 274 -9.48 25.07 6.58
CA LYS A 274 -9.00 26.18 7.40
C LYS A 274 -10.09 26.86 8.22
N SER A 275 -11.36 26.55 7.96
CA SER A 275 -12.51 27.05 8.72
C SER A 275 -12.74 26.31 10.03
N ILE A 276 -12.06 25.18 10.26
CA ILE A 276 -12.27 24.33 11.43
C ILE A 276 -11.10 24.51 12.39
N GLU A 277 -11.37 25.09 13.56
CA GLU A 277 -10.48 24.99 14.70
C GLU A 277 -10.54 23.57 15.26
N VAL A 278 -9.43 22.85 15.19
CA VAL A 278 -9.36 21.46 15.67
C VAL A 278 -8.85 21.46 17.09
N LEU A 279 -9.71 21.10 18.04
CA LEU A 279 -9.29 20.68 19.37
C LEU A 279 -8.63 19.31 19.24
N GLY A 280 -7.40 19.16 19.73
CA GLY A 280 -6.65 17.94 19.54
C GLY A 280 -7.39 16.74 20.16
N PRO A 281 -7.51 15.59 19.46
CA PRO A 281 -8.19 14.40 20.01
C PRO A 281 -7.51 13.84 21.26
N ARG A 282 -6.34 14.39 21.62
CA ARG A 282 -5.50 14.04 22.77
C ARG A 282 -5.53 15.08 23.90
N GLN A 283 -6.21 16.22 23.73
CA GLN A 283 -6.50 17.13 24.83
C GLN A 283 -7.60 16.48 25.68
N GLN A 284 -7.22 15.95 26.83
CA GLN A 284 -8.17 15.37 27.78
C GLN A 284 -9.21 16.41 28.17
N VAL A 285 -10.49 16.13 27.90
CA VAL A 285 -11.57 16.80 28.63
C VAL A 285 -11.38 16.42 30.11
N PRO A 286 -11.28 17.37 31.06
CA PRO A 286 -11.18 17.03 32.47
C PRO A 286 -12.36 16.14 32.85
N GLN A 287 -12.08 14.94 33.37
CA GLN A 287 -13.10 14.08 33.93
C GLN A 287 -13.72 14.81 35.12
N LYS A 288 -14.93 15.35 34.94
CA LYS A 288 -15.74 15.79 36.08
C LYS A 288 -15.98 14.58 36.97
N GLN A 289 -15.42 14.66 38.18
CA GLN A 289 -15.59 13.72 39.27
C GLN A 289 -17.08 13.44 39.49
N LYS A 290 -17.40 12.17 39.72
CA LYS A 290 -18.71 11.71 40.17
C LYS A 290 -18.99 12.33 41.54
N ALA A 291 -19.94 13.26 41.60
CA ALA A 291 -20.64 13.58 42.84
C ALA A 291 -21.86 12.68 42.94
N ASN A 292 -21.94 11.94 44.05
CA ASN A 292 -23.17 11.30 44.51
C ASN A 292 -24.23 12.37 44.72
N ASP A 293 -25.42 12.15 44.18
CA ASP A 293 -26.64 12.55 44.89
C ASP A 293 -27.76 11.57 44.55
N SER A 294 -28.24 10.95 45.61
CA SER A 294 -29.51 10.25 45.67
C SER A 294 -30.65 11.28 45.60
N VAL A 295 -31.75 10.92 44.91
CA VAL A 295 -33.16 11.11 45.32
C VAL A 295 -34.09 10.95 44.10
N ARG A 296 -34.83 9.83 44.15
CA ARG A 296 -36.29 9.70 43.95
C ARG A 296 -36.93 10.01 42.59
N SER A 297 -37.25 8.89 41.93
CA SER A 297 -38.47 8.58 41.15
C SER A 297 -39.33 9.71 40.58
N SER A 298 -39.49 9.70 39.25
CA SER A 298 -40.81 9.82 38.64
C SER A 298 -40.84 9.13 37.28
N ALA A 299 -41.79 8.21 37.15
CA ALA A 299 -42.02 7.38 35.99
C ALA A 299 -42.59 8.20 34.84
N VAL A 300 -41.98 8.09 33.66
CA VAL A 300 -42.63 8.45 32.39
C VAL A 300 -42.44 7.28 31.43
N LYS A 301 -43.54 6.59 31.14
CA LYS A 301 -43.67 5.56 30.11
C LYS A 301 -43.33 6.18 28.75
N LYS A 302 -42.42 5.56 27.99
CA LYS A 302 -42.27 5.82 26.55
C LYS A 302 -42.37 4.51 25.77
N GLU A 303 -43.33 4.51 24.85
CA GLU A 303 -43.76 3.43 23.99
C GLU A 303 -42.64 2.87 23.10
N LYS A 304 -42.65 1.55 22.94
CA LYS A 304 -41.84 0.82 21.96
C LYS A 304 -42.46 0.97 20.58
N ALA A 305 -41.88 1.81 19.72
CA ALA A 305 -42.11 1.75 18.28
C ALA A 305 -41.19 0.68 17.65
N LYS A 306 -41.70 -0.54 17.48
CA LYS A 306 -41.11 -1.56 16.61
C LYS A 306 -41.41 -1.20 15.15
N LYS A 307 -40.41 -0.75 14.38
CA LYS A 307 -40.43 -0.86 12.91
C LYS A 307 -39.59 -2.06 12.51
N ALA A 308 -40.26 -3.17 12.18
CA ALA A 308 -39.63 -4.34 11.59
C ALA A 308 -39.23 -4.01 10.14
N ALA A 309 -37.94 -3.79 9.89
CA ALA A 309 -37.39 -3.85 8.54
C ALA A 309 -37.31 -5.32 8.12
N ALA A 310 -37.82 -5.66 6.94
CA ALA A 310 -37.75 -7.01 6.39
C ALA A 310 -36.29 -7.49 6.29
N PRO A 311 -35.99 -8.77 6.57
CA PRO A 311 -34.61 -9.25 6.59
C PRO A 311 -34.04 -9.34 5.18
N THR A 312 -33.11 -8.44 4.85
CA THR A 312 -32.32 -8.48 3.60
C THR A 312 -31.48 -9.76 3.57
N LYS A 313 -31.85 -10.73 2.73
CA LYS A 313 -31.06 -11.95 2.50
C LYS A 313 -29.80 -11.57 1.72
N MET A 314 -28.61 -11.85 2.26
CA MET A 314 -27.32 -11.63 1.59
C MET A 314 -26.74 -12.98 1.18
N THR A 315 -26.31 -13.12 -0.08
CA THR A 315 -25.77 -14.37 -0.63
C THR A 315 -24.30 -14.24 -1.01
N CYS A 316 -23.48 -15.17 -0.54
CA CYS A 316 -22.10 -15.31 -0.95
C CYS A 316 -22.01 -16.24 -2.17
N GLN A 317 -21.88 -15.67 -3.36
CA GLN A 317 -21.83 -16.42 -4.63
C GLN A 317 -20.73 -17.50 -4.66
N PRO A 318 -19.47 -17.22 -4.25
CA PRO A 318 -18.42 -18.26 -4.25
C PRO A 318 -18.70 -19.45 -3.31
N CYS A 319 -19.46 -19.21 -2.24
CA CYS A 319 -19.68 -20.23 -1.21
C CYS A 319 -21.05 -20.91 -1.28
N GLY A 320 -22.02 -20.30 -1.98
CA GLY A 320 -23.41 -20.75 -2.04
C GLY A 320 -24.18 -20.54 -0.73
N LEU A 321 -23.64 -19.73 0.20
CA LEU A 321 -24.22 -19.53 1.52
C LEU A 321 -25.09 -18.27 1.56
N THR A 322 -26.25 -18.38 2.20
CA THR A 322 -27.19 -17.27 2.40
C THR A 322 -27.23 -16.87 3.87
N PHE A 323 -27.20 -15.58 4.15
CA PHE A 323 -27.15 -15.01 5.48
C PHE A 323 -28.29 -14.01 5.65
N ARG A 324 -28.94 -14.05 6.81
CA ARG A 324 -29.97 -13.07 7.22
C ARG A 324 -29.44 -12.04 8.22
N ASP A 325 -28.18 -12.22 8.63
CA ASP A 325 -27.49 -11.41 9.62
C ASP A 325 -26.20 -10.87 8.99
N VAL A 326 -26.04 -9.54 9.03
CA VAL A 326 -24.92 -8.83 8.39
C VAL A 326 -23.59 -9.17 9.04
N LYS A 327 -23.56 -9.37 10.37
CA LYS A 327 -22.36 -9.75 11.13
C LYS A 327 -21.90 -11.15 10.74
N LYS A 328 -22.82 -12.10 10.57
CA LYS A 328 -22.51 -13.46 10.11
C LYS A 328 -22.03 -13.48 8.65
N TYR A 329 -22.63 -12.67 7.77
CA TYR A 329 -22.17 -12.54 6.38
C TYR A 329 -20.74 -11.97 6.31
N ASN A 330 -20.47 -10.89 7.03
CA ASN A 330 -19.15 -10.26 7.06
C ASN A 330 -18.09 -11.18 7.69
N GLY A 331 -18.43 -11.86 8.79
CA GLY A 331 -17.57 -12.88 9.39
C GLY A 331 -17.26 -14.02 8.44
N HIS A 332 -18.25 -14.44 7.62
CA HIS A 332 -18.03 -15.42 6.57
C HIS A 332 -17.07 -14.91 5.48
N MET A 333 -17.29 -13.71 4.94
CA MET A 333 -16.45 -13.12 3.88
C MET A 333 -14.97 -13.00 4.28
N ASN A 334 -14.72 -12.75 5.58
CA ASN A 334 -13.36 -12.63 6.11
C ASN A 334 -12.80 -13.94 6.68
N SER A 335 -13.53 -15.07 6.56
CA SER A 335 -13.09 -16.35 7.11
C SER A 335 -12.06 -17.05 6.20
N ALA A 336 -11.11 -17.77 6.81
CA ALA A 336 -10.16 -18.62 6.09
C ALA A 336 -10.85 -19.66 5.20
N LYS A 337 -12.05 -20.12 5.60
CA LYS A 337 -12.87 -21.07 4.84
C LYS A 337 -13.40 -20.45 3.54
N HIS A 338 -13.84 -19.18 3.58
CA HIS A 338 -14.25 -18.44 2.39
C HIS A 338 -13.06 -18.18 1.45
N ALA A 339 -11.94 -17.72 1.99
CA ALA A 339 -10.72 -17.48 1.20
C ALA A 339 -10.23 -18.74 0.47
N LYS A 340 -10.23 -19.90 1.14
CA LYS A 340 -9.90 -21.20 0.52
C LYS A 340 -10.84 -21.55 -0.64
N LYS A 341 -12.15 -21.33 -0.49
CA LYS A 341 -13.15 -21.65 -1.52
C LYS A 341 -13.04 -20.73 -2.74
N VAL A 342 -12.79 -19.43 -2.54
CA VAL A 342 -12.50 -18.48 -3.64
C VAL A 342 -11.22 -18.87 -4.39
N LYS A 343 -10.17 -19.29 -3.67
CA LYS A 343 -8.90 -19.76 -4.26
C LYS A 343 -9.09 -21.03 -5.12
N ALA A 344 -9.93 -21.96 -4.69
CA ALA A 344 -10.24 -23.17 -5.44
C ALA A 344 -11.00 -22.88 -6.74
N LEU A 345 -11.89 -21.89 -6.75
CA LEU A 345 -12.64 -21.47 -7.94
C LEU A 345 -11.76 -20.75 -8.95
N LYS A 346 -10.81 -19.91 -8.49
CA LYS A 346 -9.86 -19.20 -9.36
C LYS A 346 -8.80 -20.09 -10.03
N LYS A 347 -8.58 -21.32 -9.54
CA LYS A 347 -7.66 -22.29 -10.15
C LYS A 347 -8.32 -23.16 -11.23
N LYS A 348 -9.63 -23.06 -11.42
CA LYS A 348 -10.41 -23.86 -12.39
C LYS A 348 -10.72 -23.10 -13.69
N HIS A 349 -10.33 -21.84 -13.78
CA HIS A 349 -10.31 -21.00 -14.98
C HIS A 349 -8.87 -20.56 -15.21
#